data_AF-N8VLH7-F1
#
_entry.id   AF-N8VLH7-F1
#
_cell.length_a   1.000
_cell.length_b   1.000
_cell.length_c   1.000
_cell.angle_alpha   90.00
_cell.angle_beta   90.00
_cell.angle_gamma   90.00
#
_symmetry.space_group_name_H-M   'P 1'
#
loop_
_entity.id
_entity.type
_entity.pdbx_description
1 polymer ?
#
loop_
_entity_poly.entity_id
_entity_poly.type
_entity_poly.pdbx_seq_one_letter_code
_entity_poly.pdbx_strand_id
1 'polypeptide(L)'
;MLQTDLERYANAPAVLVQIYVDRIVLHYPSSTEYLTECAQFSHPRSLLGDFSIAETTLTQLLKRGGGGFKYLAPYMFIQAMERMEFGLTQVEIRALQELGLSSGARAIAIYDETGKLLTPNSLPATINLKRLAMMGLIITLFVLLCFLCAIFIF
;
A
#
# COMPACT_ATOMS: atom_id res chain seq x y z
N MET A 1 -7.97 -7.33 7.11
CA MET A 1 -8.27 -6.13 7.90
C MET A 1 -7.12 -5.18 7.67
N LEU A 2 -7.39 -3.88 7.51
CA LEU A 2 -6.39 -2.90 7.09
C LEU A 2 -5.07 -2.99 7.86
N GLN A 3 -5.14 -3.00 9.20
CA GLN A 3 -3.96 -3.08 10.06
C GLN A 3 -3.09 -4.31 9.78
N THR A 4 -3.71 -5.48 9.65
CA THR A 4 -3.02 -6.74 9.33
C THR A 4 -2.34 -6.68 7.96
N ASP A 5 -2.98 -6.03 6.99
CA ASP A 5 -2.41 -5.91 5.65
C ASP A 5 -1.27 -4.87 5.63
N LEU A 6 -1.39 -3.75 6.35
CA LEU A 6 -0.28 -2.80 6.51
C LEU A 6 0.94 -3.44 7.19
N GLU A 7 0.73 -4.23 8.24
CA GLU A 7 1.81 -4.97 8.92
C GLU A 7 2.49 -5.98 7.99
N ARG A 8 1.70 -6.70 7.18
CA ARG A 8 2.23 -7.63 6.16
C ARG A 8 3.16 -6.92 5.18
N TYR A 9 2.86 -5.66 4.87
CA TYR A 9 3.59 -4.83 3.92
C TYR A 9 4.59 -3.86 4.58
N ALA A 10 4.84 -3.95 5.89
CA ALA A 10 5.70 -3.02 6.62
C ALA A 10 7.16 -2.94 6.10
N ASN A 11 7.65 -3.98 5.41
CA ASN A 11 9.00 -4.01 4.80
C ASN A 11 8.98 -3.77 3.27
N ALA A 12 7.83 -3.42 2.70
CA ALA A 12 7.64 -3.12 1.29
C ALA A 12 7.33 -1.62 1.10
N PRO A 13 7.51 -1.05 -0.11
CA PRO A 13 7.08 0.31 -0.39
C PRO A 13 5.54 0.35 -0.35
N ALA A 14 4.99 0.66 0.81
CA ALA A 14 3.56 0.69 1.08
C ALA A 14 3.14 2.09 1.55
N VAL A 15 1.93 2.50 1.17
CA VAL A 15 1.36 3.79 1.55
C VAL A 15 -0.12 3.63 1.88
N LEU A 16 -0.52 4.15 3.03
CA LEU A 16 -1.91 4.33 3.40
C LEU A 16 -2.38 5.70 2.90
N VAL A 17 -3.49 5.71 2.18
CA VAL A 17 -4.13 6.91 1.64
C VAL A 17 -5.55 6.95 2.20
N GLN A 18 -5.83 7.91 3.06
CA GLN A 18 -7.15 8.13 3.62
C GLN A 18 -7.81 9.29 2.86
N ILE A 19 -8.98 9.04 2.28
CA ILE A 19 -9.70 10.01 1.47
C ILE A 19 -10.92 10.49 2.25
N TYR A 20 -10.97 11.81 2.46
CA TYR A 20 -12.07 12.56 3.06
C TYR A 20 -12.75 13.41 1.99
N VAL A 21 -13.84 14.11 2.34
CA VAL A 21 -14.61 14.90 1.37
C VAL A 21 -13.90 16.17 0.88
N ASP A 22 -12.90 16.64 1.62
CA ASP A 22 -12.21 17.92 1.40
C ASP A 22 -10.69 17.80 1.37
N ARG A 23 -10.15 16.59 1.61
CA ARG A 23 -8.71 16.35 1.73
C ARG A 23 -8.33 14.90 1.50
N ILE A 24 -7.06 14.72 1.15
CA ILE A 24 -6.39 13.42 1.11
C ILE A 24 -5.30 13.44 2.17
N VAL A 25 -5.24 12.40 2.99
CA VAL A 25 -4.22 12.20 4.02
C VAL A 25 -3.39 10.99 3.64
N LEU A 26 -2.08 11.14 3.67
CA LEU A 26 -1.11 10.13 3.31
C LEU A 26 -0.28 9.77 4.54
N HIS A 27 -0.13 8.46 4.76
CA HIS A 27 0.64 7.91 5.86
C HIS A 27 1.51 6.75 5.36
N TYR A 28 2.80 6.79 5.67
CA TYR A 28 3.71 5.68 5.39
C TYR A 28 3.84 4.81 6.65
N PRO A 29 3.70 3.47 6.56
CA PRO A 29 3.88 2.60 7.73
C PRO A 29 5.24 2.73 8.43
N SER A 30 6.25 3.23 7.71
CA SER A 30 7.60 3.46 8.22
C SER A 30 7.81 4.83 8.88
N SER A 31 6.84 5.75 8.79
CA SER A 31 6.93 7.12 9.30
C SER A 31 5.76 7.41 10.23
N THR A 32 5.96 8.21 11.27
CA THR A 32 4.86 8.72 12.10
C THR A 32 4.21 9.97 11.51
N GLU A 33 4.83 10.56 10.49
CA GLU A 33 4.33 11.78 9.85
C GLU A 33 3.14 11.49 8.93
N TYR A 34 2.19 12.42 8.95
CA TYR A 34 1.04 12.44 8.06
C TYR A 34 1.17 13.64 7.13
N LEU A 35 0.91 13.42 5.84
CA LEU A 35 0.91 14.46 4.84
C LEU A 35 -0.50 14.67 4.35
N THR A 36 -0.96 15.91 4.40
CA THR A 36 -2.35 16.25 4.09
C THR A 36 -2.38 17.30 3.00
N GLU A 37 -3.26 17.11 2.02
CA GLU A 37 -3.57 18.13 1.02
C GLU A 37 -5.09 18.28 0.94
N CYS A 38 -5.55 19.52 1.09
CA CYS A 38 -6.96 19.86 0.93
C CYS A 38 -7.28 20.16 -0.54
N ALA A 39 -8.39 19.63 -1.03
CA ALA A 39 -8.84 19.85 -2.40
C ALA A 39 -10.34 19.59 -2.54
N GLN A 40 -10.99 20.30 -3.46
CA GLN A 40 -12.41 20.15 -3.74
C GLN A 40 -12.63 19.16 -4.88
N PHE A 41 -12.52 17.86 -4.59
CA PHE A 41 -12.72 16.79 -5.57
C PHE A 41 -13.98 15.96 -5.31
N SER A 42 -14.69 16.13 -4.20
CA SER A 42 -15.85 15.31 -3.87
C SER A 42 -17.17 15.95 -4.27
N HIS A 43 -18.25 15.15 -4.38
CA HIS A 43 -19.60 15.60 -4.73
C HIS A 43 -20.61 15.12 -3.68
N PRO A 44 -21.73 15.80 -3.37
CA PRO A 44 -22.68 15.40 -2.31
C PRO A 44 -23.08 13.92 -2.22
N ARG A 45 -22.99 13.16 -3.33
CA ARG A 45 -23.33 11.72 -3.41
C ARG A 45 -22.12 10.78 -3.61
N SER A 46 -20.90 11.30 -3.69
CA SER A 46 -19.71 10.48 -3.87
C SER A 46 -18.47 11.12 -3.26
N LEU A 47 -17.58 10.28 -2.72
CA LEU A 47 -16.28 10.71 -2.21
C LEU A 47 -15.36 11.20 -3.35
N LEU A 48 -15.59 10.73 -4.58
CA LEU A 48 -14.81 11.07 -5.77
C LEU A 48 -15.75 11.64 -6.84
N GLY A 49 -15.93 12.96 -6.84
CA GLY A 49 -16.78 13.69 -7.79
C GLY A 49 -16.04 14.22 -9.01
N ASP A 50 -14.81 14.71 -8.81
CA ASP A 50 -13.89 15.17 -9.85
C ASP A 50 -12.59 14.34 -9.76
N PHE A 51 -12.44 13.44 -10.73
CA PHE A 51 -11.30 12.54 -10.80
C PHE A 51 -9.98 13.30 -11.04
N SER A 52 -9.98 14.33 -11.89
CA SER A 52 -8.75 15.01 -12.32
C SER A 52 -8.13 15.81 -11.17
N ILE A 53 -8.97 16.47 -10.35
CA ILE A 53 -8.52 17.17 -9.15
C ILE A 53 -7.98 16.16 -8.13
N ALA A 54 -8.68 15.05 -7.90
CA ALA A 54 -8.23 14.01 -6.97
C ALA A 54 -6.89 13.39 -7.38
N GLU A 55 -6.74 13.04 -8.66
CA GLU A 55 -5.51 12.46 -9.22
C GLU A 55 -4.33 13.41 -9.07
N THR A 56 -4.51 14.68 -9.42
CA THR A 56 -3.47 15.70 -9.28
C THR A 56 -3.07 15.87 -7.81
N THR A 57 -4.06 15.93 -6.91
CA THR A 57 -3.85 16.08 -5.46
C THR A 57 -3.06 14.89 -4.90
N LEU A 58 -3.48 13.66 -5.20
CA LEU A 58 -2.82 12.44 -4.74
C LEU A 58 -1.40 12.32 -5.30
N THR A 59 -1.23 12.59 -6.60
CA THR A 59 0.09 12.57 -7.25
C THR A 59 1.06 13.57 -6.63
N GLN A 60 0.58 14.77 -6.29
CA GLN A 60 1.40 15.78 -5.61
C GLN A 60 1.78 15.36 -4.19
N LEU A 61 0.84 14.82 -3.42
CA LEU A 61 1.11 14.27 -2.09
C LEU A 61 2.16 13.16 -2.12
N LEU A 62 2.02 12.21 -3.04
CA LEU A 62 2.98 11.11 -3.22
C LEU A 62 4.38 11.63 -3.58
N LYS A 63 4.47 12.69 -4.39
CA LYS A 63 5.76 13.33 -4.74
C LYS A 63 6.39 14.04 -3.55
N ARG A 64 5.60 14.75 -2.74
CA ARG A 64 6.09 15.48 -1.54
C ARG A 64 6.53 14.54 -0.44
N GLY A 65 5.88 13.37 -0.30
CA GLY A 65 6.09 12.48 0.83
C GLY A 65 7.42 11.78 0.92
N GLY A 66 8.43 12.17 0.13
CA GLY A 66 9.81 11.71 0.31
C GLY A 66 10.02 10.22 -0.02
N GLY A 67 8.94 9.44 -0.14
CA GLY A 67 8.90 8.17 -0.86
C GLY A 67 9.07 8.35 -2.37
N GLY A 68 9.74 9.43 -2.79
CA GLY A 68 10.15 9.66 -4.16
C GLY A 68 10.87 8.43 -4.66
N PHE A 69 10.18 7.67 -5.49
CA PHE A 69 10.70 7.07 -6.71
C PHE A 69 12.22 6.91 -6.74
N LYS A 70 12.80 6.09 -5.85
CA LYS A 70 14.16 5.66 -6.12
C LYS A 70 14.17 4.54 -7.14
N TYR A 71 13.31 3.51 -7.08
CA TYR A 71 13.11 2.59 -8.22
C TYR A 71 11.75 1.82 -8.28
N LEU A 72 10.81 2.03 -7.33
CA LEU A 72 9.68 1.10 -7.16
C LEU A 72 8.36 1.82 -6.82
N ALA A 73 7.34 1.65 -7.67
CA ALA A 73 5.97 2.11 -7.43
C ALA A 73 5.39 1.51 -6.12
N PRO A 74 4.59 2.22 -5.31
CA PRO A 74 4.11 1.70 -4.03
C PRO A 74 2.94 0.71 -4.15
N TYR A 75 2.76 -0.13 -3.13
CA TYR A 75 1.49 -0.77 -2.80
C TYR A 75 0.62 0.24 -2.06
N MET A 76 -0.58 0.51 -2.57
CA MET A 76 -1.44 1.54 -2.01
C MET A 76 -2.64 0.92 -1.30
N PHE A 77 -2.89 1.40 -0.09
CA PHE A 77 -4.04 1.05 0.72
C PHE A 77 -4.92 2.29 0.76
N ILE A 78 -6.00 2.31 0.00
CA ILE A 78 -6.94 3.44 -0.01
C ILE A 78 -8.06 3.14 0.97
N GLN A 79 -8.28 4.04 1.91
CA GLN A 79 -9.38 3.98 2.86
C GLN A 79 -10.35 5.14 2.60
N ALA A 80 -11.61 4.81 2.30
CA ALA A 80 -12.67 5.79 2.19
C ALA A 80 -13.19 6.12 3.59
N MET A 81 -13.02 7.37 4.03
CA MET A 81 -13.29 7.78 5.41
C MET A 81 -14.66 8.40 5.63
N GLU A 82 -15.35 8.77 4.56
CA GLU A 82 -16.63 9.47 4.61
C GLU A 82 -17.54 9.05 3.44
N ARG A 83 -18.83 9.40 3.53
CA ARG A 83 -19.87 9.12 2.52
C ARG A 83 -20.05 7.62 2.26
N MET A 84 -19.99 6.83 3.33
CA MET A 84 -20.11 5.37 3.33
C MET A 84 -21.50 4.87 3.78
N GLU A 85 -22.52 5.75 3.83
CA GLU A 85 -23.86 5.45 4.40
C GLU A 85 -24.51 4.18 3.84
N PHE A 86 -24.26 3.87 2.56
CA PHE A 86 -24.74 2.65 1.89
C PHE A 86 -23.58 1.75 1.40
N GLY A 87 -22.36 2.03 1.87
CA GLY A 87 -21.13 1.48 1.32
C GLY A 87 -20.77 2.06 -0.05
N LEU A 88 -19.58 1.74 -0.55
CA LEU A 88 -19.15 2.12 -1.89
C LEU A 88 -19.79 1.19 -2.93
N THR A 89 -20.30 1.80 -4.00
CA THR A 89 -20.72 1.05 -5.18
C THR A 89 -19.50 0.45 -5.90
N GLN A 90 -19.73 -0.54 -6.76
CA GLN A 90 -18.66 -1.10 -7.59
C GLN A 90 -18.01 -0.07 -8.50
N VAL A 91 -18.78 0.91 -9.00
CA VAL A 91 -18.25 2.00 -9.83
C VAL A 91 -17.29 2.88 -9.03
N GLU A 92 -17.65 3.22 -7.79
CA GLU A 92 -16.79 4.03 -6.92
C GLU A 92 -15.54 3.27 -6.49
N ILE A 93 -15.66 1.98 -6.16
CA ILE A 93 -14.50 1.12 -5.89
C ILE A 93 -13.55 1.12 -7.08
N ARG A 94 -14.07 0.97 -8.31
CA ARG A 94 -13.25 1.02 -9.53
C ARG A 94 -12.61 2.39 -9.75
N ALA A 95 -13.35 3.47 -9.52
CA ALA A 95 -12.83 4.82 -9.66
C ALA A 95 -11.69 5.09 -8.65
N LEU A 96 -11.82 4.61 -7.41
CA LEU A 96 -10.75 4.70 -6.41
C LEU A 96 -9.53 3.82 -6.77
N GLN A 97 -9.75 2.63 -7.31
CA GLN A 97 -8.65 1.78 -7.81
C GLN A 97 -7.89 2.48 -8.93
N GLU A 98 -8.63 3.05 -9.90
CA GLU A 98 -8.03 3.77 -11.02
C GLU A 98 -7.28 4.99 -10.51
N LEU A 99 -7.87 5.79 -9.61
CA LEU A 99 -7.21 6.94 -8.98
C LEU A 99 -5.82 6.59 -8.42
N GLY A 100 -5.70 5.44 -7.73
CA GLY A 100 -4.43 4.96 -7.21
C GLY A 100 -3.46 4.53 -8.32
N LEU A 101 -3.93 3.81 -9.34
CA LEU A 101 -3.12 3.38 -10.49
C LEU A 101 -2.58 4.59 -11.28
N SER A 102 -3.46 5.53 -11.64
CA SER A 102 -3.11 6.73 -12.41
C SER A 102 -2.16 7.65 -11.62
N SER A 103 -2.25 7.64 -10.29
CA SER A 103 -1.29 8.34 -9.40
C SER A 103 0.05 7.61 -9.20
N GLY A 104 0.24 6.44 -9.83
CA GLY A 104 1.52 5.73 -9.87
C GLY A 104 1.67 4.53 -8.93
N ALA A 105 0.58 4.03 -8.34
CA ALA A 105 0.60 2.78 -7.56
C ALA A 105 0.76 1.55 -8.45
N ARG A 106 1.41 0.50 -7.96
CA ARG A 106 1.53 -0.79 -8.69
C ARG A 106 0.35 -1.73 -8.48
N ALA A 107 -0.26 -1.63 -7.30
CA ALA A 107 -1.36 -2.47 -6.83
C ALA A 107 -2.07 -1.74 -5.68
N ILE A 108 -3.39 -1.88 -5.62
CA ILE A 108 -4.26 -1.06 -4.77
C ILE A 108 -5.26 -1.95 -4.06
N ALA A 109 -5.35 -1.84 -2.74
CA ALA A 109 -6.48 -2.35 -1.97
C ALA A 109 -7.36 -1.22 -1.46
N ILE A 110 -8.67 -1.38 -1.61
CA ILE A 110 -9.70 -0.45 -1.14
C ILE A 110 -10.32 -0.98 0.15
N TYR A 111 -10.42 -0.11 1.15
CA TYR A 111 -11.01 -0.37 2.45
C TYR A 111 -12.13 0.63 2.75
N ASP A 112 -13.08 0.21 3.56
CA ASP A 112 -14.06 1.12 4.17
C ASP A 112 -13.49 1.86 5.39
N GLU A 113 -14.29 2.75 5.97
CA GLU A 113 -13.98 3.54 7.15
C GLU A 113 -13.59 2.67 8.37
N THR A 114 -14.08 1.44 8.44
CA THR A 114 -13.78 0.48 9.52
C THR A 114 -12.49 -0.31 9.29
N GLY A 115 -11.91 -0.21 8.09
CA GLY A 115 -10.74 -0.98 7.68
C GLY A 115 -11.05 -2.39 7.17
N LYS A 116 -12.30 -2.66 6.78
CA LYS A 116 -12.69 -3.89 6.09
C LYS A 116 -12.35 -3.78 4.61
N LEU A 117 -11.73 -4.84 4.08
CA LEU A 117 -11.32 -4.92 2.67
C LEU A 117 -12.55 -5.03 1.77
N LEU A 118 -12.65 -4.14 0.78
CA LEU A 118 -13.73 -4.12 -0.22
C LEU A 118 -13.32 -4.77 -1.54
N THR A 119 -12.02 -4.93 -1.78
CA THR A 119 -11.47 -5.51 -3.03
C THR A 119 -10.63 -6.74 -2.71
N PRO A 120 -11.22 -7.94 -2.68
CA PRO A 120 -10.46 -9.17 -2.46
C PRO A 120 -9.45 -9.39 -3.60
N ASN A 121 -8.26 -9.88 -3.25
CA ASN A 121 -7.17 -10.26 -4.19
C ASN A 121 -6.54 -9.12 -5.01
N SER A 122 -6.68 -7.88 -4.56
CA SER A 122 -6.16 -6.71 -5.27
C SER A 122 -4.66 -6.44 -5.02
N LEU A 123 -4.08 -7.11 -4.03
CA LEU A 123 -2.65 -7.06 -3.73
C LEU A 123 -2.02 -8.46 -3.91
N PRO A 124 -0.84 -8.56 -4.54
CA PRO A 124 -0.15 -9.84 -4.72
C PRO A 124 0.32 -10.44 -3.38
N ALA A 125 0.68 -11.71 -3.35
CA ALA A 125 1.31 -12.28 -2.17
C ALA A 125 2.70 -11.64 -1.95
N THR A 126 2.97 -11.15 -0.74
CA THR A 126 4.30 -10.62 -0.38
C THR A 126 5.26 -11.78 -0.10
N ILE A 127 6.33 -11.87 -0.88
CA ILE A 127 7.44 -12.77 -0.57
C ILE A 127 8.28 -12.12 0.53
N ASN A 128 8.42 -12.78 1.68
CA ASN A 128 9.27 -12.29 2.76
C ASN A 128 10.75 -12.53 2.39
N LEU A 129 11.35 -11.55 1.71
CA LEU A 129 12.71 -11.67 1.16
C LEU A 129 13.78 -11.91 2.23
N LYS A 130 13.59 -11.39 3.46
CA LYS A 130 14.46 -11.69 4.61
C LYS A 130 14.45 -13.17 4.97
N ARG A 131 13.27 -13.80 4.95
CA ARG A 131 13.10 -15.22 5.22
C ARG A 131 13.78 -16.08 4.15
N LEU A 132 13.68 -15.67 2.87
CA LEU A 132 14.35 -16.33 1.75
C LEU A 132 15.88 -16.22 1.85
N ALA A 133 16.41 -15.02 2.15
CA ALA A 133 17.85 -14.81 2.32
C ALA A 133 18.41 -15.59 3.54
N MET A 134 17.66 -15.63 4.64
CA MET A 134 18.01 -16.41 5.83
C MET A 134 18.08 -17.91 5.53
N MET A 135 17.14 -18.45 4.73
CA MET A 135 17.19 -19.84 4.29
C MET A 135 18.45 -20.13 3.45
N GLY A 136 18.83 -19.22 2.55
CA GLY A 136 20.07 -19.34 1.80
C GLY A 136 21.31 -19.44 2.70
N LEU A 137 21.40 -18.56 3.72
CA LEU A 137 22.49 -18.56 4.69
C LEU A 137 22.58 -19.90 5.44
N ILE A 138 21.44 -20.43 5.90
CA ILE A 138 21.37 -21.70 6.63
C ILE A 138 21.86 -22.85 5.75
N ILE A 139 21.43 -22.90 4.48
CA ILE A 139 21.85 -23.94 3.54
C ILE A 139 23.36 -23.87 3.31
N THR A 140 23.92 -22.68 3.07
CA THR A 140 25.39 -22.52 2.92
C THR A 140 26.16 -22.98 4.15
N LEU A 141 25.68 -22.68 5.36
CA LEU A 141 26.33 -23.05 6.61
C LEU A 141 26.25 -24.56 6.85
N PHE A 142 25.14 -25.19 6.48
CA PHE A 142 24.95 -26.64 6.55
C PHE A 142 25.88 -27.37 5.57
N VAL A 143 26.01 -26.88 4.33
CA VAL A 143 26.95 -27.43 3.35
C VAL A 143 28.39 -27.31 3.83
N LEU A 144 28.78 -26.14 4.36
CA LEU A 144 30.12 -25.92 4.94
C LEU A 144 30.40 -26.88 6.11
N LEU A 145 29.41 -27.10 6.99
CA LEU A 145 29.51 -28.04 8.10
C LEU A 145 29.71 -29.48 7.60
N CYS A 146 28.94 -29.91 6.59
CA CYS A 146 29.12 -31.23 5.97
C CYS A 146 30.52 -31.41 5.36
N PHE A 147 31.05 -30.38 4.69
CA PHE A 147 32.41 -30.42 4.15
C PHE A 147 33.48 -30.53 5.25
N LEU A 148 33.35 -29.78 6.35
CA LEU A 148 34.27 -29.88 7.48
C LEU A 148 34.20 -31.27 8.14
N CYS A 149 33.00 -31.82 8.34
CA CYS A 149 32.86 -33.19 8.85
C CYS A 149 33.53 -34.23 7.94
N ALA A 150 33.43 -34.08 6.61
CA ALA A 150 34.07 -35.00 5.67
C ALA A 150 35.61 -34.97 5.73
N ILE A 151 36.21 -33.81 6.02
CA ILE A 151 37.67 -33.65 6.13
C ILE A 151 38.22 -34.29 7.41
N PHE A 152 37.47 -34.25 8.53
CA PHE A 152 37.91 -34.79 9.82
C PHE A 152 37.66 -36.31 9.99
N ILE A 153 36.95 -36.95 9.07
CA ILE A 153 36.62 -38.39 9.09
C ILE A 153 37.64 -39.23 8.29
N PHE A 154 38.56 -38.59 7.54
CA PHE A 154 39.71 -39.21 6.87
C PHE A 154 41.01 -38.90 7.61
#